data_AF-A0A1J3H6Y2-F1
#
_entry.id   AF-A0A1J3H6Y2-F1
#
_cell.length_a   1.000
_cell.length_b   1.000
_cell.length_c   1.000
_cell.angle_alpha   90.00
_cell.angle_beta   90.00
_cell.angle_gamma   90.00
#
_symmetry.space_group_name_H-M   'P 1'
#
loop_
_entity.id
_entity.type
_entity.pdbx_description
1 polymer ?
#
loop_
_entity_poly.entity_id
_entity_poly.type
_entity_poly.pdbx_seq_one_letter_code
_entity_poly.pdbx_strand_id
1 'polypeptide(L)'
;SMFLQTLIMGNRDDIDEMSSGNANMLTTVLKLIDKYDLYGSVAYPKHHKQSDVPDIYRLAANTKGVFINPALVEPFGLTLIEAAAHGLPMVATKN
;
A
#
# COMPACT_ATOMS: atom_id res chain seq x y z
N SER A 1 21.32 -1.33 -5.11
CA SER A 1 19.93 -1.15 -5.59
C SER A 1 19.09 -0.87 -4.36
N MET A 2 18.50 0.31 -4.25
CA MET A 2 17.63 0.68 -3.13
C MET A 2 16.22 0.16 -3.44
N PHE A 3 15.65 -0.67 -2.56
CA PHE A 3 14.28 -1.15 -2.71
C PHE A 3 13.34 -0.08 -2.18
N LEU A 4 12.56 0.55 -3.06
CA LEU A 4 11.53 1.52 -2.68
C LEU A 4 10.21 0.77 -2.43
N GLN A 5 9.68 0.85 -1.22
CA GLN A 5 8.36 0.32 -0.88
C GLN A 5 7.30 1.41 -0.99
N THR A 6 6.28 1.20 -1.81
CA THR A 6 5.15 2.15 -1.93
C THR A 6 3.97 1.67 -1.08
N LEU A 7 3.52 2.52 -0.15
CA LEU A 7 2.42 2.26 0.77
C LEU A 7 1.18 3.03 0.32
N ILE A 8 0.17 2.33 -0.20
CA ILE A 8 -1.12 2.92 -0.56
C ILE A 8 -2.03 2.88 0.69
N MET A 9 -2.05 3.99 1.44
CA MET A 9 -2.72 4.08 2.75
C MET A 9 -3.98 4.95 2.73
N GLY A 10 -4.77 4.82 1.66
CA GLY A 10 -5.96 5.63 1.43
C GLY A 10 -5.67 7.07 0.99
N ASN A 11 -6.72 7.76 0.57
CA ASN A 11 -6.67 9.17 0.19
C ASN A 11 -6.95 10.04 1.42
N ARG A 12 -6.19 11.12 1.57
CA ARG A 12 -6.34 12.06 2.70
C ARG A 12 -5.95 13.46 2.28
N ASP A 13 -6.58 14.51 2.81
CA ASP A 13 -6.12 15.89 2.65
C ASP A 13 -5.44 16.39 3.94
N ASP A 14 -6.05 16.12 5.07
CA ASP A 14 -5.47 16.32 6.40
C ASP A 14 -5.57 15.01 7.19
N ILE A 15 -4.58 14.72 8.03
CA ILE A 15 -4.62 13.56 8.94
C ILE A 15 -5.65 13.80 10.04
N ASP A 16 -5.81 15.05 10.48
CA ASP A 16 -6.74 15.42 11.56
C ASP A 16 -8.21 15.34 11.13
N GLU A 17 -8.47 15.32 9.82
CA GLU A 17 -9.81 15.15 9.23
C GLU A 17 -10.16 13.68 8.95
N MET A 18 -9.22 12.74 9.12
CA MET A 18 -9.46 11.32 8.92
C MET A 18 -10.32 10.73 10.05
N SER A 19 -11.01 9.61 9.78
CA SER A 19 -11.62 8.82 10.86
C SER A 19 -10.55 8.37 11.87
N SER A 20 -10.92 8.31 13.15
CA SER A 20 -9.98 8.00 14.25
C SER A 20 -9.18 6.71 14.02
N GLY A 21 -9.82 5.66 13.46
CA GLY A 21 -9.15 4.42 13.09
C GLY A 21 -8.07 4.61 12.02
N ASN A 22 -8.38 5.36 10.95
CA ASN A 22 -7.44 5.59 9.85
C ASN A 22 -6.30 6.52 10.27
N ALA A 23 -6.60 7.58 11.03
CA ALA A 23 -5.60 8.50 11.58
C ALA A 23 -4.60 7.77 12.49
N ASN A 24 -5.11 6.91 13.39
CA ASN A 24 -4.28 6.12 14.30
C ASN A 24 -3.37 5.13 13.55
N MET A 25 -3.90 4.47 12.51
CA MET A 25 -3.11 3.56 11.66
C MET A 25 -1.99 4.33 10.96
N LEU A 26 -2.31 5.41 10.26
CA LEU A 26 -1.31 6.23 9.56
C LEU A 26 -0.25 6.77 10.52
N THR A 27 -0.68 7.30 11.68
CA THR A 27 0.24 7.78 12.72
C THR A 27 1.18 6.68 13.20
N THR A 28 0.68 5.45 13.34
CA THR A 28 1.50 4.30 13.71
C THR A 28 2.55 4.00 12.63
N VAL A 29 2.16 4.02 11.35
CA VAL A 29 3.10 3.83 10.24
C VAL A 29 4.16 4.92 10.21
N LEU A 30 3.78 6.20 10.38
CA LEU A 30 4.74 7.31 10.42
C LEU A 30 5.76 7.16 11.55
N LYS A 31 5.31 6.72 12.74
CA LYS A 31 6.20 6.41 13.86
C LYS A 31 7.15 5.25 13.56
N LEU A 32 6.71 4.24 12.81
CA LEU A 32 7.59 3.12 12.40
C LEU A 32 8.63 3.57 11.36
N ILE A 33 8.23 4.41 10.41
CA ILE A 33 9.16 5.00 9.42
C ILE A 33 10.28 5.75 10.13
N ASP A 34 9.92 6.61 11.10
CA ASP A 34 10.87 7.37 11.92
C ASP A 34 11.76 6.44 12.76
N LYS A 35 11.15 5.53 13.55
CA LYS A 35 11.86 4.61 14.44
C LYS A 35 12.91 3.75 13.74
N TYR A 36 12.65 3.33 12.50
CA TYR A 36 13.51 2.43 11.74
C TYR A 36 14.35 3.15 10.66
N ASP A 37 14.38 4.49 10.64
CA ASP A 37 15.11 5.31 9.66
C ASP A 37 14.84 4.91 8.21
N LEU A 38 13.56 4.72 7.87
CA LEU A 38 13.15 4.24 6.54
C LEU A 38 13.06 5.37 5.50
N TYR A 39 13.57 6.55 5.81
CA TYR A 39 13.56 7.68 4.89
C TYR A 39 14.34 7.36 3.61
N GLY A 40 13.75 7.71 2.46
CA GLY A 40 14.27 7.31 1.13
C GLY A 40 14.02 5.85 0.74
N SER A 41 13.54 5.01 1.66
CA SER A 41 13.20 3.60 1.39
C SER A 41 11.71 3.36 1.22
N VAL A 42 10.87 4.31 1.63
CA VAL A 42 9.41 4.23 1.49
C VAL A 42 8.83 5.46 0.79
N ALA A 43 7.77 5.24 0.01
CA ALA A 43 6.91 6.29 -0.54
C ALA A 43 5.46 6.03 -0.10
N TYR A 44 4.72 7.06 0.29
CA TYR A 44 3.34 6.92 0.75
C TYR A 44 2.46 8.04 0.15
N PRO A 45 2.08 7.90 -1.14
CA PRO A 45 1.35 8.94 -1.85
C PRO A 45 0.08 9.33 -1.10
N LYS A 46 -0.20 10.63 -1.11
CA LYS A 46 -1.33 11.21 -0.39
C LYS A 46 -2.67 10.91 -1.08
N HIS A 47 -2.64 10.78 -2.40
CA HIS A 47 -3.81 10.46 -3.22
C HIS A 47 -3.46 9.50 -4.36
N HIS A 48 -4.46 8.74 -4.79
CA HIS A 48 -4.53 8.02 -6.05
C HIS A 48 -5.98 7.99 -6.54
N LYS A 49 -6.19 7.85 -7.85
CA LYS A 49 -7.50 7.61 -8.45
C LYS A 49 -7.67 6.11 -8.72
N GLN A 50 -8.92 5.66 -8.80
CA GLN A 50 -9.20 4.27 -9.18
C GLN A 50 -8.66 3.93 -10.57
N SER A 51 -8.66 4.90 -11.50
CA SER A 51 -8.04 4.76 -12.82
C SER A 51 -6.54 4.49 -12.78
N ASP A 52 -5.86 4.84 -11.68
CA ASP A 52 -4.41 4.71 -11.55
C ASP A 52 -4.02 3.29 -11.08
N VAL A 53 -4.95 2.55 -10.45
CA VAL A 53 -4.70 1.24 -9.85
C VAL A 53 -4.14 0.21 -10.84
N PRO A 54 -4.69 0.05 -12.06
CA PRO A 54 -4.11 -0.83 -13.07
C PRO A 54 -2.65 -0.49 -13.41
N ASP A 55 -2.32 0.81 -13.49
CA ASP A 55 -0.96 1.27 -13.80
C ASP A 55 -0.01 1.06 -12.62
N ILE A 56 -0.48 1.21 -11.39
CA ILE A 56 0.28 0.87 -10.19
C ILE A 56 0.68 -0.61 -10.21
N TYR A 57 -0.27 -1.51 -10.52
CA TYR A 57 0.03 -2.93 -10.62
C TYR A 57 0.99 -3.26 -11.76
N ARG A 58 0.77 -2.68 -12.96
CA ARG A 58 1.67 -2.86 -14.11
C ARG A 58 3.08 -2.37 -13.82
N LEU A 59 3.21 -1.20 -13.20
CA LEU A 59 4.50 -0.65 -12.82
C LEU A 59 5.23 -1.60 -11.88
N ALA A 60 4.57 -2.05 -10.81
CA ALA A 60 5.14 -2.99 -9.87
C ALA A 60 5.59 -4.29 -10.56
N ALA A 61 4.79 -4.85 -11.48
CA ALA A 61 5.13 -6.07 -12.21
C ALA A 61 6.34 -5.86 -13.12
N ASN A 62 6.38 -4.75 -13.87
CA ASN A 62 7.48 -4.38 -14.75
C ASN A 62 8.79 -4.14 -13.98
N THR A 63 8.70 -3.66 -12.74
CA THR A 63 9.85 -3.47 -11.85
C THR A 63 10.19 -4.72 -11.03
N LYS A 64 9.58 -5.88 -11.32
CA LYS A 64 9.75 -7.15 -10.59
C LYS A 64 9.43 -7.03 -9.09
N GLY A 65 8.45 -6.18 -8.77
CA GLY A 65 7.91 -5.99 -7.43
C GLY A 65 6.89 -7.07 -7.05
N VAL A 66 6.34 -6.93 -5.84
CA VAL A 66 5.36 -7.85 -5.26
C VAL A 66 4.25 -7.03 -4.62
N PHE A 67 2.99 -7.43 -4.81
CA PHE A 67 1.86 -6.88 -4.08
C PHE A 67 1.73 -7.55 -2.71
N ILE A 68 1.52 -6.76 -1.66
CA ILE A 68 1.33 -7.28 -0.31
C ILE A 68 0.00 -6.75 0.22
N ASN A 69 -0.91 -7.66 0.58
CA ASN A 69 -2.13 -7.31 1.31
C ASN A 69 -2.17 -8.02 2.67
N PRO A 70 -1.68 -7.37 3.75
CA PRO A 70 -1.63 -7.96 5.08
C PRO A 70 -2.95 -7.75 5.84
N ALA A 71 -4.09 -7.93 5.18
CA ALA A 71 -5.41 -7.72 5.79
C ALA A 71 -5.70 -8.80 6.86
N LEU A 72 -6.16 -8.37 8.04
CA LEU A 72 -6.60 -9.29 9.10
C LEU A 72 -7.83 -10.10 8.67
N VAL A 73 -8.72 -9.47 7.89
CA VAL A 73 -9.88 -10.11 7.27
C VAL A 73 -10.01 -9.53 5.86
N GLU A 74 -10.07 -10.40 4.86
CA GLU A 74 -10.35 -10.02 3.48
C GLU A 74 -11.55 -10.84 2.96
N PRO A 75 -12.77 -10.26 2.91
CA PRO A 75 -13.99 -11.03 2.70
C PRO A 75 -14.15 -11.59 1.27
N PHE A 76 -13.53 -10.94 0.27
CA PHE A 76 -13.64 -11.36 -1.15
C PHE A 76 -12.32 -11.41 -1.90
N GLY A 77 -11.30 -10.65 -1.50
CA GLY A 77 -10.03 -10.66 -2.21
C GLY A 77 -10.03 -9.88 -3.53
N LEU A 78 -10.90 -8.88 -3.70
CA LEU A 78 -10.96 -8.12 -4.97
C LEU A 78 -9.61 -7.51 -5.33
N THR A 79 -8.87 -6.97 -4.36
CA THR A 79 -7.53 -6.42 -4.59
C THR A 79 -6.52 -7.48 -5.00
N LEU A 80 -6.66 -8.72 -4.50
CA LEU A 80 -5.85 -9.86 -4.92
C LEU A 80 -6.17 -10.27 -6.35
N ILE A 81 -7.45 -10.36 -6.70
CA ILE A 81 -7.89 -10.70 -8.07
C ILE A 81 -7.39 -9.66 -9.07
N GLU A 82 -7.51 -8.37 -8.73
CA GLU A 82 -7.00 -7.28 -9.55
C GLU A 82 -5.48 -7.38 -9.73
N ALA A 83 -4.70 -7.59 -8.66
CA ALA A 83 -3.26 -7.78 -8.76
C ALA A 83 -2.88 -8.99 -9.63
N ALA A 84 -3.57 -10.13 -9.48
CA ALA A 84 -3.37 -11.34 -10.28
C ALA A 84 -3.65 -11.10 -11.77
N ALA A 85 -4.74 -10.40 -12.08
CA ALA A 85 -5.12 -10.07 -13.46
C ALA A 85 -4.05 -9.24 -14.19
N HIS A 86 -3.22 -8.53 -13.44
CA HIS A 86 -2.09 -7.75 -13.96
C HIS A 86 -0.73 -8.49 -13.88
N GLY A 87 -0.73 -9.77 -13.52
CA GLY A 87 0.47 -10.60 -13.48
C GLY A 87 1.44 -10.26 -12.33
N LEU A 88 0.98 -9.54 -11.31
CA LEU A 88 1.82 -9.12 -10.19
C LEU A 88 1.90 -10.24 -9.14
N PRO A 89 3.11 -10.76 -8.81
CA PRO A 89 3.27 -11.70 -7.71
C PRO A 89 2.71 -11.11 -6.41
N MET A 90 2.10 -11.94 -5.57
CA MET A 90 1.42 -11.47 -4.36
C MET A 90 1.74 -12.28 -3.13
N VAL A 91 1.74 -11.58 -2.00
CA VAL A 91 1.74 -12.15 -0.65
C VAL A 91 0.49 -11.64 0.06
N ALA A 92 -0.36 -12.57 0.50
CA ALA A 92 -1.61 -12.27 1.18
C ALA A 92 -1.68 -13.06 2.49
N THR A 93 -2.44 -12.54 3.46
CA THR A 93 -2.67 -13.24 4.72
C THR A 93 -3.33 -14.60 4.47
N LYS A 94 -2.86 -15.64 5.16
CA LYS A 94 -3.54 -16.95 5.23
C LYS A 94 -4.41 -16.97 6.48
N ASN A 95 -5.72 -16.86 6.30
CA ASN A 95 -6.72 -16.88 7.37
C ASN A 95 -7.60 -18.12 7.26
#